data_AF-A0A8J7YCQ8-F1
#
_entry.id   AF-A0A8J7YCQ8-F1
#
_cell.length_a   1.000
_cell.length_b   1.000
_cell.length_c   1.000
_cell.angle_alpha   90.00
_cell.angle_beta   90.00
_cell.angle_gamma   90.00
#
_symmetry.space_group_name_H-M   'P 1'
#
loop_
_entity.id
_entity.type
_entity.pdbx_description
1 polymer ?
#
loop_
_entity_poly.entity_id
_entity_poly.type
_entity_poly.pdbx_seq_one_letter_code
_entity_poly.pdbx_strand_id
1 'polypeptide(L)'
;MTASLEEVSTTVPITDGQSVSIEPGQPWPSAYRGSKYSLVSDEDYDDPVVKWKQRDLAIFTDPPDGLWRALALLGKSGGYGSFRVTADSEIITKVPADEYKHVEQAPVDSGWIPVYVGQLSGTIDFDEVDSDPSTPSRQQINVWTGFPFNHGERWSVSHEGTLFWKWRDYRFESTFDHSELVETYQSYRGTAGRLYLTEYGHIWVNVPKNDIAPGKEGAIGTAIKDWKRDAEASGNTATLRLVNRRLVATSRDDDPSTGHFPIHLGHLRSFDDGLIPKPVVDDPSYYQAVCEYEQVWE
;
A
#
# COMPACT_ATOMS: atom_id res chain seq x y z
N MET A 1 7.76 -15.15 12.61
CA MET A 1 8.42 -15.81 11.47
C MET A 1 9.03 -14.69 10.66
N THR A 2 10.31 -14.80 10.30
CA THR A 2 10.98 -13.78 9.47
C THR A 2 10.35 -13.76 8.09
N ALA A 3 10.16 -12.58 7.51
CA ALA A 3 9.67 -12.44 6.15
C ALA A 3 10.66 -13.05 5.15
N SER A 4 10.16 -13.59 4.04
CA SER A 4 10.99 -14.16 2.97
C SER A 4 10.42 -13.85 1.59
N LEU A 5 11.30 -13.82 0.59
CA LEU A 5 10.92 -13.79 -0.83
C LEU A 5 10.70 -15.22 -1.33
N GLU A 6 9.53 -15.45 -1.91
CA GLU A 6 9.21 -16.66 -2.67
C GLU A 6 9.21 -16.35 -4.18
N GLU A 7 10.17 -16.92 -4.92
CA GLU A 7 10.25 -16.77 -6.38
C GLU A 7 9.23 -17.70 -7.08
N VAL A 8 7.96 -17.29 -7.07
CA VAL A 8 6.85 -18.01 -7.70
C VAL A 8 6.13 -17.14 -8.73
N SER A 9 5.58 -17.77 -9.77
CA SER A 9 4.75 -17.11 -10.78
C SER A 9 3.50 -16.47 -10.16
N THR A 10 3.04 -15.35 -10.70
CA THR A 10 1.73 -14.75 -10.38
C THR A 10 0.85 -14.61 -11.62
N THR A 11 -0.44 -14.34 -11.43
CA THR A 11 -1.40 -14.05 -12.50
C THR A 11 -1.90 -12.62 -12.39
N VAL A 12 -1.70 -11.85 -13.47
CA VAL A 12 -2.03 -10.43 -13.53
C VAL A 12 -3.11 -10.20 -14.58
N PRO A 13 -4.25 -9.56 -14.23
CA PRO A 13 -5.27 -9.21 -15.20
C PRO A 13 -4.78 -8.09 -16.11
N ILE A 14 -5.15 -8.19 -17.38
CA ILE A 14 -4.89 -7.21 -18.45
C ILE A 14 -6.22 -6.89 -19.16
N THR A 15 -6.17 -6.09 -20.23
CA THR A 15 -7.36 -5.66 -20.98
C THR A 15 -8.16 -6.82 -21.55
N ASP A 16 -9.42 -6.54 -21.91
CA ASP A 16 -10.33 -7.49 -22.58
C ASP A 16 -10.64 -8.76 -21.77
N GLY A 17 -10.57 -8.68 -20.43
CA GLY A 17 -10.85 -9.80 -19.54
C GLY A 17 -9.81 -10.92 -19.59
N GLN A 18 -8.63 -10.64 -20.15
CA GLN A 18 -7.53 -11.59 -20.20
C GLN A 18 -6.64 -11.47 -18.94
N SER A 19 -5.87 -12.52 -18.69
CA SER A 19 -4.84 -12.53 -17.65
C SER A 19 -3.57 -13.15 -18.21
N VAL A 20 -2.43 -12.66 -17.73
CA VAL A 20 -1.11 -13.17 -18.08
C VAL A 20 -0.43 -13.75 -16.85
N SER A 21 0.25 -14.87 -17.03
CA SER A 21 1.13 -15.42 -16.00
C SER A 21 2.50 -14.76 -16.11
N ILE A 22 3.02 -14.28 -14.99
CA ILE A 22 4.27 -13.53 -14.89
C ILE A 22 5.21 -14.29 -13.96
N GLU A 23 6.38 -14.64 -14.48
CA GLU A 23 7.46 -15.27 -13.74
C GLU A 23 8.35 -14.22 -13.05
N PRO A 24 8.99 -14.55 -11.92
CA PRO A 24 10.00 -13.72 -11.30
C PRO A 24 11.03 -13.19 -12.31
N GLY A 25 11.24 -11.88 -12.27
CA GLY A 25 12.12 -11.13 -13.14
C GLY A 25 11.52 -10.67 -14.47
N GLN A 26 10.28 -11.04 -14.82
CA GLN A 26 9.59 -10.52 -16.01
C GLN A 26 9.00 -9.11 -15.80
N PRO A 27 8.74 -8.35 -16.87
CA PRO A 27 8.15 -7.02 -16.77
C PRO A 27 6.76 -7.09 -16.12
N TRP A 28 6.48 -6.15 -15.22
CA TRP A 28 5.19 -6.06 -14.56
C TRP A 28 4.15 -5.42 -15.50
N PRO A 29 3.07 -6.13 -15.87
CA PRO A 29 2.14 -5.68 -16.91
C PRO A 29 0.99 -4.82 -16.39
N SER A 30 1.02 -4.36 -15.13
CA SER A 30 -0.07 -3.59 -14.51
C SER A 30 0.48 -2.36 -13.78
N ALA A 31 -0.35 -1.70 -12.98
CA ALA A 31 0.01 -0.52 -12.23
C ALA A 31 1.15 -0.81 -11.23
N TYR A 32 2.18 0.05 -11.20
CA TYR A 32 3.24 0.04 -10.20
C TYR A 32 2.72 0.64 -8.89
N ARG A 33 2.15 -0.23 -8.05
CA ARG A 33 1.37 0.11 -6.84
C ARG A 33 1.85 -0.70 -5.63
N GLY A 34 1.29 -0.41 -4.46
CA GLY A 34 1.55 -1.15 -3.23
C GLY A 34 2.27 -0.33 -2.16
N SER A 35 2.46 -0.94 -0.99
CA SER A 35 3.28 -0.40 0.09
C SER A 35 4.70 -0.15 -0.40
N LYS A 36 5.25 1.03 -0.13
CA LYS A 36 6.56 1.44 -0.62
C LYS A 36 7.60 1.28 0.48
N TYR A 37 8.62 0.49 0.16
CA TYR A 37 9.79 0.26 0.98
C TYR A 37 11.06 0.55 0.18
N SER A 38 12.21 0.57 0.85
CA SER A 38 13.50 0.70 0.17
C SER A 38 14.55 -0.11 0.91
N LEU A 39 15.32 -0.90 0.17
CA LEU A 39 16.47 -1.60 0.71
C LEU A 39 17.69 -0.67 0.60
N VAL A 40 18.37 -0.41 1.71
CA VAL A 40 19.45 0.57 1.81
C VAL A 40 20.61 0.04 2.64
N SER A 41 21.79 0.60 2.38
CA SER A 41 22.89 0.59 3.35
C SER A 41 22.75 1.85 4.20
N ASP A 42 22.91 1.72 5.51
CA ASP A 42 22.77 2.80 6.49
C ASP A 42 23.93 2.68 7.50
N GLU A 43 24.47 3.80 7.96
CA GLU A 43 25.71 3.82 8.75
C GLU A 43 25.54 3.21 10.15
N ASP A 44 24.31 3.16 10.65
CA ASP A 44 23.96 2.58 11.93
C ASP A 44 23.84 1.03 11.87
N TYR A 45 23.98 0.43 10.69
CA TYR A 45 23.77 -1.00 10.46
C TYR A 45 24.91 -1.62 9.64
N ASP A 46 25.42 -2.77 10.08
CA ASP A 46 26.48 -3.50 9.37
C ASP A 46 25.97 -4.20 8.09
N ASP A 47 24.68 -4.56 8.07
CA ASP A 47 24.01 -5.29 6.99
C ASP A 47 22.95 -4.41 6.29
N PRO A 48 22.55 -4.76 5.05
CA PRO A 48 21.47 -4.07 4.36
C PRO A 48 20.15 -4.12 5.15
N VAL A 49 19.43 -3.00 5.21
CA VAL A 49 18.16 -2.88 5.94
C VAL A 49 17.02 -2.44 5.03
N VAL A 50 15.81 -2.90 5.34
CA VAL A 50 14.57 -2.35 4.78
C VAL A 50 14.19 -1.10 5.54
N LYS A 51 13.93 -0.04 4.79
CA LYS A 51 13.50 1.26 5.29
C LYS A 51 12.09 1.59 4.82
N TRP A 52 11.22 1.87 5.77
CA TRP A 52 10.03 2.70 5.54
C TRP A 52 10.37 4.16 5.84
N LYS A 53 9.92 5.09 5.00
CA LYS A 53 10.22 6.53 5.16
C LYS A 53 9.03 7.41 4.84
N GLN A 54 8.83 8.44 5.66
CA GLN A 54 7.95 9.57 5.37
C GLN A 54 8.55 10.88 5.90
N ARG A 55 8.90 11.79 4.97
CA ARG A 55 9.60 13.06 5.28
C ARG A 55 10.86 12.82 6.12
N ASP A 56 10.85 13.29 7.35
CA ASP A 56 11.92 13.22 8.37
C ASP A 56 11.89 11.93 9.20
N LEU A 57 10.85 11.10 9.09
CA LEU A 57 10.74 9.84 9.81
C LEU A 57 11.22 8.69 8.92
N ALA A 58 12.12 7.88 9.44
CA ALA A 58 12.55 6.61 8.89
C ALA A 58 12.46 5.54 9.98
N ILE A 59 11.98 4.36 9.61
CA ILE A 59 11.93 3.19 10.48
C ILE A 59 12.54 2.05 9.68
N PHE A 60 13.41 1.29 10.33
CA PHE A 60 14.25 0.28 9.72
C PHE A 60 13.92 -1.10 10.27
N THR A 61 14.19 -2.13 9.48
CA THR A 61 14.06 -3.54 9.86
C THR A 61 14.92 -4.40 8.94
N ASP A 62 15.08 -5.66 9.30
CA ASP A 62 15.74 -6.66 8.49
C ASP A 62 15.00 -6.89 7.16
N PRO A 63 15.73 -7.09 6.05
CA PRO A 63 15.13 -7.39 4.77
C PRO A 63 14.52 -8.80 4.76
N PRO A 64 13.43 -9.02 3.99
CA PRO A 64 12.96 -10.37 3.71
C PRO A 64 14.08 -11.24 3.12
N ASP A 65 14.18 -12.48 3.61
CA ASP A 65 15.19 -13.45 3.18
C ASP A 65 15.18 -13.59 1.65
N GLY A 66 16.36 -13.48 1.04
CA GLY A 66 16.54 -13.61 -0.42
C GLY A 66 16.27 -12.34 -1.23
N LEU A 67 15.56 -11.34 -0.68
CA LEU A 67 15.17 -10.14 -1.44
C LEU A 67 16.38 -9.33 -1.93
N TRP A 68 17.35 -9.05 -1.06
CA TRP A 68 18.54 -8.27 -1.42
C TRP A 68 19.29 -8.89 -2.61
N ARG A 69 19.49 -10.21 -2.59
CA ARG A 69 20.13 -10.96 -3.67
C ARG A 69 19.30 -10.91 -4.95
N ALA A 70 17.99 -11.10 -4.87
CA ALA A 70 17.11 -11.04 -6.04
C ALA A 70 17.17 -9.67 -6.73
N LEU A 71 17.12 -8.58 -5.95
CA LEU A 71 17.25 -7.22 -6.48
C LEU A 71 18.59 -6.99 -7.20
N ALA A 72 19.70 -7.52 -6.64
CA ALA A 72 21.01 -7.44 -7.29
C ALA A 72 21.04 -8.20 -8.62
N LEU A 73 20.45 -9.40 -8.67
CA LEU A 73 20.37 -10.22 -9.90
C LEU A 73 19.45 -9.62 -10.97
N LEU A 74 18.50 -8.77 -10.58
CA LEU A 74 17.64 -8.03 -11.50
C LEU A 74 18.32 -6.80 -12.11
N GLY A 75 19.53 -6.44 -11.65
CA GLY A 75 20.25 -5.26 -12.14
C GLY A 75 20.11 -4.03 -11.26
N LYS A 76 19.68 -4.15 -9.99
CA LYS A 76 19.79 -3.01 -9.07
C LYS A 76 21.22 -2.90 -8.54
N SER A 77 21.82 -1.72 -8.66
CA SER A 77 23.17 -1.43 -8.15
C SER A 77 23.31 -1.85 -6.68
N GLY A 78 24.18 -2.83 -6.43
CA GLY A 78 24.42 -3.41 -5.10
C GLY A 78 23.21 -4.09 -4.43
N GLY A 79 22.13 -4.35 -5.17
CA GLY A 79 20.86 -4.87 -4.63
C GLY A 79 20.01 -3.84 -3.89
N TYR A 80 20.37 -2.56 -3.95
CA TYR A 80 19.68 -1.48 -3.21
C TYR A 80 18.62 -0.78 -4.05
N GLY A 81 17.64 -0.17 -3.38
CA GLY A 81 16.64 0.71 -3.99
C GLY A 81 15.21 0.40 -3.55
N SER A 82 14.25 1.09 -4.16
CA SER A 82 12.84 0.96 -3.77
C SER A 82 12.18 -0.30 -4.32
N PHE A 83 11.25 -0.86 -3.56
CA PHE A 83 10.32 -1.88 -4.01
C PHE A 83 8.92 -1.59 -3.46
N ARG A 84 7.94 -2.25 -4.06
CA ARG A 84 6.54 -2.21 -3.68
C ARG A 84 6.09 -3.60 -3.27
N VAL A 85 5.12 -3.67 -2.35
CA VAL A 85 4.40 -4.91 -2.02
C VAL A 85 2.91 -4.66 -2.21
N THR A 86 2.27 -5.45 -3.06
CA THR A 86 0.82 -5.36 -3.35
C THR A 86 0.01 -6.08 -2.30
N ALA A 87 -1.31 -5.91 -2.36
CA ALA A 87 -2.29 -6.60 -1.52
C ALA A 87 -2.34 -8.13 -1.75
N ASP A 88 -1.79 -8.60 -2.87
CA ASP A 88 -1.62 -10.02 -3.19
C ASP A 88 -0.19 -10.49 -2.89
N SER A 89 0.49 -9.75 -2.01
CA SER A 89 1.87 -9.98 -1.59
C SER A 89 2.90 -9.97 -2.73
N GLU A 90 2.56 -9.40 -3.90
CA GLU A 90 3.47 -9.34 -5.05
C GLU A 90 4.55 -8.27 -4.79
N ILE A 91 5.82 -8.66 -4.86
CA ILE A 91 6.95 -7.74 -4.76
C ILE A 91 7.28 -7.23 -6.16
N ILE A 92 7.23 -5.91 -6.33
CA ILE A 92 7.51 -5.24 -7.60
C ILE A 92 8.62 -4.21 -7.39
N THR A 93 9.62 -4.18 -8.27
CA THR A 93 10.65 -3.14 -8.25
C THR A 93 10.74 -2.46 -9.61
N LYS A 94 11.65 -1.50 -9.73
CA LYS A 94 12.01 -0.87 -10.99
C LYS A 94 13.49 -1.06 -11.28
N VAL A 95 13.80 -1.34 -12.53
CA VAL A 95 15.16 -1.56 -13.03
C VAL A 95 15.41 -0.59 -14.19
N PRO A 96 16.61 0.01 -14.31
CA PRO A 96 16.98 0.78 -15.50
C PRO A 96 16.85 -0.09 -16.76
N ALA A 97 16.21 0.44 -17.81
CA ALA A 97 15.94 -0.32 -19.03
C ALA A 97 17.23 -0.81 -19.73
N ASP A 98 18.32 -0.06 -19.62
CA ASP A 98 19.65 -0.38 -20.14
C ASP A 98 20.37 -1.50 -19.35
N GLU A 99 19.95 -1.74 -18.10
CA GLU A 99 20.48 -2.82 -17.25
C GLU A 99 19.54 -4.04 -17.21
N TYR A 100 18.35 -3.96 -17.82
CA TYR A 100 17.32 -4.97 -17.69
C TYR A 100 17.33 -6.02 -18.82
N LYS A 101 17.53 -7.29 -18.45
CA LYS A 101 17.69 -8.42 -19.38
C LYS A 101 16.48 -8.76 -20.27
N HIS A 102 15.28 -8.37 -19.86
CA HIS A 102 14.02 -8.73 -20.55
C HIS A 102 13.28 -7.47 -21.05
N VAL A 103 14.03 -6.41 -21.36
CA VAL A 103 13.49 -5.13 -21.80
C VAL A 103 12.60 -5.27 -23.05
N GLU A 104 12.88 -6.24 -23.92
CA GLU A 104 12.11 -6.53 -25.13
C GLU A 104 10.70 -7.10 -24.86
N GLN A 105 10.45 -7.58 -23.65
CA GLN A 105 9.13 -8.06 -23.21
C GLN A 105 8.30 -6.93 -22.57
N ALA A 106 8.92 -5.79 -22.26
CA ALA A 106 8.26 -4.70 -21.56
C ALA A 106 7.41 -3.83 -22.52
N PRO A 107 6.31 -3.21 -22.04
CA PRO A 107 5.51 -2.29 -22.85
C PRO A 107 6.28 -1.05 -23.34
N VAL A 108 7.37 -0.70 -22.66
CA VAL A 108 8.30 0.40 -22.97
C VAL A 108 9.71 -0.11 -22.73
N ASP A 109 10.66 0.29 -23.57
CA ASP A 109 12.05 -0.19 -23.59
C ASP A 109 13.07 0.83 -23.06
N SER A 110 12.61 1.87 -22.38
CA SER A 110 13.42 2.99 -21.89
C SER A 110 13.00 3.44 -20.49
N GLY A 111 13.89 4.17 -19.82
CA GLY A 111 13.66 4.65 -18.46
C GLY A 111 13.78 3.54 -17.42
N TRP A 112 12.74 3.38 -16.59
CA TRP A 112 12.71 2.50 -15.42
C TRP A 112 11.56 1.50 -15.53
N ILE A 113 11.88 0.27 -15.91
CA ILE A 113 10.92 -0.79 -16.16
C ILE A 113 10.44 -1.39 -14.84
N PRO A 114 9.12 -1.40 -14.56
CA PRO A 114 8.55 -2.18 -13.47
C PRO A 114 8.77 -3.68 -13.70
N VAL A 115 9.26 -4.39 -12.69
CA VAL A 115 9.62 -5.81 -12.76
C VAL A 115 9.05 -6.55 -11.56
N TYR A 116 8.45 -7.71 -11.83
CA TYR A 116 8.00 -8.63 -10.78
C TYR A 116 9.20 -9.35 -10.16
N VAL A 117 9.29 -9.39 -8.83
CA VAL A 117 10.40 -10.04 -8.11
C VAL A 117 10.02 -11.41 -7.58
N GLY A 118 8.76 -11.58 -7.17
CA GLY A 118 8.23 -12.77 -6.50
C GLY A 118 7.16 -12.38 -5.49
N GLN A 119 6.78 -13.28 -4.58
CA GLN A 119 5.83 -12.99 -3.50
C GLN A 119 6.51 -12.83 -2.15
N LEU A 120 5.95 -11.96 -1.32
CA LEU A 120 6.29 -11.85 0.09
C LEU A 120 5.59 -12.96 0.87
N SER A 121 6.37 -13.70 1.66
CA SER A 121 5.87 -14.69 2.61
C SER A 121 6.20 -14.25 4.02
N GLY A 122 5.21 -14.24 4.91
CA GLY A 122 5.33 -13.68 6.26
C GLY A 122 5.17 -12.16 6.32
N THR A 123 5.53 -11.58 7.46
CA THR A 123 5.31 -10.15 7.78
C THR A 123 6.65 -9.45 7.96
N ILE A 124 6.83 -8.30 7.30
CA ILE A 124 7.96 -7.40 7.55
C ILE A 124 7.72 -6.72 8.90
N ASP A 125 8.53 -7.11 9.89
CA ASP A 125 8.37 -6.70 11.29
C ASP A 125 9.14 -5.42 11.58
N PHE A 126 8.44 -4.32 11.84
CA PHE A 126 9.07 -3.03 12.12
C PHE A 126 9.20 -2.73 13.62
N ASP A 127 9.00 -3.73 14.49
CA ASP A 127 9.05 -3.70 15.96
C ASP A 127 8.10 -2.68 16.62
N GLU A 128 8.34 -1.39 16.37
CA GLU A 128 7.63 -0.26 16.97
C GLU A 128 6.25 -0.01 16.34
N VAL A 129 6.01 -0.53 15.13
CA VAL A 129 4.78 -0.32 14.36
C VAL A 129 4.24 -1.64 13.87
N ASP A 130 3.03 -1.96 14.33
CA ASP A 130 2.28 -3.14 13.90
C ASP A 130 1.73 -2.94 12.48
N SER A 131 2.38 -3.57 11.50
CA SER A 131 2.03 -3.50 10.08
C SER A 131 0.89 -4.46 9.70
N ASP A 132 0.65 -5.49 10.51
CA ASP A 132 -0.37 -6.53 10.35
C ASP A 132 -1.26 -6.64 11.61
N PRO A 133 -1.97 -5.56 11.99
CA PRO A 133 -2.68 -5.50 13.26
C PRO A 133 -3.90 -6.41 13.28
N SER A 134 -4.34 -6.80 14.48
CA SER A 134 -5.57 -7.60 14.61
C SER A 134 -6.78 -6.96 13.89
N THR A 135 -7.52 -7.79 13.17
CA THR A 135 -8.71 -7.34 12.42
C THR A 135 -9.81 -6.89 13.39
N PRO A 136 -10.42 -5.70 13.20
CA PRO A 136 -11.52 -5.24 14.03
C PRO A 136 -12.72 -6.18 13.92
N SER A 137 -13.45 -6.33 15.02
CA SER A 137 -14.76 -6.98 14.95
C SER A 137 -15.73 -6.12 14.11
N ARG A 138 -16.63 -6.75 13.33
CA ARG A 138 -17.56 -6.05 12.41
C ARG A 138 -18.41 -4.94 13.06
N GLN A 139 -18.55 -4.94 14.38
CA GLN A 139 -19.38 -3.98 15.13
C GLN A 139 -18.56 -2.88 15.81
N GLN A 140 -17.23 -2.97 15.76
CA GLN A 140 -16.33 -2.06 16.45
C GLN A 140 -15.62 -1.15 15.46
N ILE A 141 -15.61 0.14 15.79
CA ILE A 141 -14.84 1.12 15.04
C ILE A 141 -13.44 1.14 15.65
N ASN A 142 -12.42 0.82 14.85
CA ASN A 142 -11.03 0.85 15.28
C ASN A 142 -10.26 1.93 14.54
N VAL A 143 -9.30 2.55 15.23
CA VAL A 143 -8.33 3.46 14.62
C VAL A 143 -7.28 2.61 13.89
N TRP A 144 -6.87 3.04 12.71
CA TRP A 144 -5.74 2.43 12.00
C TRP A 144 -4.42 2.73 12.72
N THR A 145 -3.70 1.68 13.08
CA THR A 145 -2.46 1.74 13.89
C THR A 145 -1.18 1.45 13.11
N GLY A 146 -1.28 0.89 11.90
CA GLY A 146 -0.10 0.67 11.06
C GLY A 146 0.42 1.96 10.42
N PHE A 147 1.37 1.85 9.49
CA PHE A 147 1.90 3.02 8.80
C PHE A 147 0.79 3.78 8.05
N PRO A 148 0.62 5.09 8.26
CA PRO A 148 -0.44 5.87 7.62
C PRO A 148 0.00 6.59 6.34
N PHE A 149 1.24 6.34 5.90
CA PHE A 149 1.82 6.88 4.67
C PHE A 149 2.60 5.78 3.97
N ASN A 150 2.63 5.81 2.63
CA ASN A 150 3.41 4.88 1.82
C ASN A 150 3.16 3.40 2.15
N HIS A 151 2.00 3.08 2.71
CA HIS A 151 1.62 1.75 3.16
C HIS A 151 0.18 1.48 2.71
N GLY A 152 0.06 0.47 1.87
CA GLY A 152 -1.11 0.08 1.12
C GLY A 152 -1.23 0.72 -0.26
N GLU A 153 -1.92 -0.01 -1.13
CA GLU A 153 -2.43 0.46 -2.40
C GLU A 153 -3.49 1.54 -2.18
N ARG A 154 -3.44 2.60 -2.98
CA ARG A 154 -4.37 3.73 -2.90
C ARG A 154 -5.49 3.56 -3.90
N TRP A 155 -6.61 3.06 -3.41
CA TRP A 155 -7.84 2.94 -4.18
C TRP A 155 -8.77 4.12 -3.89
N SER A 156 -9.75 4.33 -4.75
CA SER A 156 -10.79 5.35 -4.58
C SER A 156 -12.14 4.82 -4.99
N VAL A 157 -13.18 5.25 -4.28
CA VAL A 157 -14.57 4.90 -4.59
C VAL A 157 -15.21 6.07 -5.33
N SER A 158 -15.81 5.80 -6.49
CA SER A 158 -16.53 6.79 -7.30
C SER A 158 -17.89 7.13 -6.68
N HIS A 159 -18.55 8.19 -7.18
CA HIS A 159 -19.92 8.49 -6.79
C HIS A 159 -20.92 7.39 -7.18
N GLU A 160 -20.58 6.59 -8.19
CA GLU A 160 -21.39 5.47 -8.70
C GLU A 160 -21.07 4.16 -7.97
N GLY A 161 -20.15 4.16 -7.00
CA GLY A 161 -19.77 2.97 -6.25
C GLY A 161 -18.68 2.12 -6.91
N THR A 162 -18.03 2.61 -7.96
CA THR A 162 -16.93 1.90 -8.62
C THR A 162 -15.62 2.06 -7.85
N LEU A 163 -14.90 0.97 -7.63
CA LEU A 163 -13.57 0.99 -7.05
C LEU A 163 -12.51 1.14 -8.15
N PHE A 164 -11.65 2.15 -8.04
CA PHE A 164 -10.60 2.42 -9.03
C PHE A 164 -9.28 2.82 -8.37
N TRP A 165 -8.18 2.42 -9.02
CA TRP A 165 -6.83 2.86 -8.68
C TRP A 165 -6.52 4.14 -9.47
N LYS A 166 -5.81 5.09 -8.84
CA LYS A 166 -5.50 6.37 -9.47
C LYS A 166 -4.04 6.78 -9.24
N TRP A 167 -3.39 7.24 -10.30
CA TRP A 167 -2.10 7.93 -10.22
C TRP A 167 -2.02 9.05 -11.24
N ARG A 168 -1.72 10.28 -10.78
CA ARG A 168 -1.82 11.50 -11.60
C ARG A 168 -3.19 11.58 -12.30
N ASP A 169 -3.20 11.65 -13.63
CA ASP A 169 -4.39 11.72 -14.46
C ASP A 169 -4.89 10.33 -14.91
N TYR A 170 -4.15 9.26 -14.61
CA TYR A 170 -4.53 7.89 -14.92
C TYR A 170 -5.49 7.31 -13.89
N ARG A 171 -6.51 6.61 -14.37
CA ARG A 171 -7.56 5.97 -13.57
C ARG A 171 -7.88 4.61 -14.16
N PHE A 172 -7.72 3.56 -13.37
CA PHE A 172 -7.98 2.18 -13.78
C PHE A 172 -8.97 1.52 -12.82
N GLU A 173 -10.04 0.97 -13.36
CA GLU A 173 -11.05 0.27 -12.56
C GLU A 173 -10.51 -1.08 -12.06
N SER A 174 -11.06 -1.53 -10.93
CA SER A 174 -10.80 -2.90 -10.48
C SER A 174 -11.40 -3.88 -11.48
N THR A 175 -10.69 -4.97 -11.74
CA THR A 175 -11.20 -6.09 -12.55
C THR A 175 -12.37 -6.83 -11.89
N PHE A 176 -12.56 -6.64 -10.58
CA PHE A 176 -13.62 -7.29 -9.79
C PHE A 176 -14.56 -6.26 -9.16
N ASP A 177 -15.81 -6.67 -8.98
CA ASP A 177 -16.79 -5.92 -8.21
C ASP A 177 -16.51 -6.08 -6.70
N HIS A 178 -16.65 -4.98 -5.95
CA HIS A 178 -16.39 -4.91 -4.51
C HIS A 178 -17.54 -4.23 -3.77
N SER A 179 -18.75 -4.75 -3.94
CA SER A 179 -19.97 -4.13 -3.40
C SER A 179 -19.97 -4.05 -1.87
N GLU A 180 -19.55 -5.10 -1.17
CA GLU A 180 -19.58 -5.11 0.30
C GLU A 180 -18.55 -4.12 0.89
N LEU A 181 -17.37 -4.06 0.29
CA LEU A 181 -16.36 -3.07 0.63
C LEU A 181 -16.84 -1.64 0.36
N VAL A 182 -17.44 -1.39 -0.81
CA VAL A 182 -17.95 -0.07 -1.20
C VAL A 182 -19.08 0.37 -0.28
N GLU A 183 -20.04 -0.50 0.02
CA GLU A 183 -21.13 -0.22 0.97
C GLU A 183 -20.58 0.09 2.36
N THR A 184 -19.61 -0.70 2.83
CA THR A 184 -18.96 -0.47 4.12
C THR A 184 -18.27 0.88 4.15
N TYR A 185 -17.47 1.20 3.13
CA TYR A 185 -16.84 2.50 2.97
C TYR A 185 -17.88 3.64 3.00
N GLN A 186 -18.98 3.53 2.24
CA GLN A 186 -20.00 4.56 2.15
C GLN A 186 -20.75 4.73 3.48
N SER A 187 -20.83 3.67 4.28
CA SER A 187 -21.39 3.77 5.63
C SER A 187 -20.56 4.63 6.58
N TYR A 188 -19.29 4.92 6.29
CA TYR A 188 -18.44 5.82 7.08
C TYR A 188 -18.34 7.22 6.50
N ARG A 189 -18.52 7.40 5.19
CA ARG A 189 -18.30 8.66 4.48
C ARG A 189 -19.31 8.89 3.36
N GLY A 190 -19.87 10.08 3.32
CA GLY A 190 -20.84 10.48 2.30
C GLY A 190 -20.22 10.87 0.95
N THR A 191 -18.93 11.21 0.90
CA THR A 191 -18.25 11.66 -0.32
C THR A 191 -17.23 10.66 -0.89
N ALA A 192 -16.95 10.80 -2.18
CA ALA A 192 -15.91 10.05 -2.90
C ALA A 192 -14.49 10.39 -2.43
N GLY A 193 -13.56 9.43 -2.49
CA GLY A 193 -12.16 9.60 -2.13
C GLY A 193 -11.46 8.29 -1.78
N ARG A 194 -10.37 8.37 -1.00
CA ARG A 194 -9.39 7.28 -0.91
C ARG A 194 -9.71 6.22 0.14
N LEU A 195 -9.41 4.98 -0.19
CA LEU A 195 -9.19 3.87 0.72
C LEU A 195 -7.80 3.28 0.49
N TYR A 196 -7.26 2.64 1.53
CA TYR A 196 -5.91 2.11 1.55
C TYR A 196 -6.00 0.61 1.82
N LEU A 197 -5.35 -0.19 0.99
CA LEU A 197 -5.33 -1.64 1.10
C LEU A 197 -3.89 -2.13 1.27
N THR A 198 -3.52 -2.65 2.44
CA THR A 198 -2.16 -3.10 2.74
C THR A 198 -1.84 -4.44 2.09
N GLU A 199 -0.55 -4.78 2.07
CA GLU A 199 -0.01 -6.06 1.61
C GLU A 199 -0.49 -7.27 2.44
N TYR A 200 -0.98 -7.01 3.66
CA TYR A 200 -1.57 -8.01 4.55
C TYR A 200 -3.11 -7.97 4.52
N GLY A 201 -3.69 -7.30 3.51
CA GLY A 201 -5.14 -7.29 3.30
C GLY A 201 -5.92 -6.37 4.23
N HIS A 202 -5.27 -5.51 5.02
CA HIS A 202 -5.98 -4.53 5.84
C HIS A 202 -6.49 -3.36 5.03
N ILE A 203 -7.71 -2.95 5.33
CA ILE A 203 -8.39 -1.86 4.65
C ILE A 203 -8.64 -0.72 5.63
N TRP A 204 -8.17 0.47 5.31
CA TRP A 204 -8.42 1.65 6.13
C TRP A 204 -8.71 2.89 5.29
N VAL A 205 -9.38 3.86 5.90
CA VAL A 205 -9.83 5.09 5.25
C VAL A 205 -9.55 6.30 6.12
N ASN A 206 -9.51 7.48 5.50
CA ASN A 206 -9.52 8.74 6.24
C ASN A 206 -10.92 9.31 6.17
N VAL A 207 -11.59 9.42 7.32
CA VAL A 207 -12.96 9.92 7.42
C VAL A 207 -12.90 11.41 7.80
N PRO A 208 -13.34 12.33 6.91
CA PRO A 208 -13.45 13.73 7.25
C PRO A 208 -14.47 13.93 8.37
N LYS A 209 -14.17 14.75 9.36
CA LYS A 209 -15.06 14.96 10.53
C LYS A 209 -16.44 15.48 10.14
N ASN A 210 -16.50 16.26 9.06
CA ASN A 210 -17.71 16.87 8.51
C ASN A 210 -18.42 15.99 7.46
N ASP A 211 -17.90 14.79 7.19
CA ASP A 211 -18.46 13.84 6.21
C ASP A 211 -18.75 12.48 6.87
N ILE A 212 -18.81 12.44 8.21
CA ILE A 212 -19.22 11.25 8.95
C ILE A 212 -20.73 11.04 8.71
N ALA A 213 -21.11 9.80 8.37
CA ALA A 213 -22.52 9.46 8.23
C ALA A 213 -23.33 9.76 9.51
N PRO A 214 -24.55 10.33 9.42
CA PRO A 214 -25.37 10.63 10.58
C PRO A 214 -25.52 9.43 11.52
N GLY A 215 -25.33 9.66 12.82
CA GLY A 215 -25.43 8.62 13.86
C GLY A 215 -24.15 7.85 14.16
N LYS A 216 -23.08 7.99 13.35
CA LYS A 216 -21.77 7.37 13.64
C LYS A 216 -20.78 8.29 14.36
N GLU A 217 -21.04 9.59 14.40
CA GLU A 217 -20.16 10.60 15.01
C GLU A 217 -19.78 10.25 16.45
N GLY A 218 -20.76 9.87 17.27
CA GLY A 218 -20.53 9.49 18.67
C GLY A 218 -19.69 8.22 18.80
N ALA A 219 -19.96 7.20 17.99
CA ALA A 219 -19.23 5.95 18.01
C ALA A 219 -17.77 6.13 17.56
N ILE A 220 -17.54 6.89 16.47
CA ILE A 220 -16.19 7.23 16.00
C ILE A 220 -15.45 8.05 17.06
N GLY A 221 -16.10 9.06 17.63
CA GLY A 221 -15.51 9.92 18.66
C GLY A 221 -15.11 9.14 19.92
N THR A 222 -15.93 8.17 20.35
CA THR A 222 -15.60 7.27 21.47
C THR A 222 -14.44 6.36 21.13
N ALA A 223 -14.47 5.70 19.96
CA ALA A 223 -13.39 4.82 19.52
C ALA A 223 -12.01 5.51 19.50
N ILE A 224 -11.95 6.77 19.05
CA ILE A 224 -10.70 7.54 19.01
C ILE A 224 -10.23 7.90 20.42
N LYS A 225 -11.14 8.31 21.31
CA LYS A 225 -10.80 8.63 22.71
C LYS A 225 -10.29 7.40 23.43
N ASP A 226 -10.95 6.26 23.26
CA ASP A 226 -10.56 5.00 23.88
C ASP A 226 -9.21 4.54 23.32
N TRP A 227 -9.04 4.50 22.00
CA TRP A 227 -7.75 4.18 21.37
C TRP A 227 -6.61 5.07 21.90
N LYS A 228 -6.82 6.38 21.97
CA LYS A 228 -5.79 7.32 22.44
C LYS A 228 -5.42 7.04 23.90
N ARG A 229 -6.40 6.86 24.78
CA ARG A 229 -6.19 6.53 26.19
C ARG A 229 -5.40 5.22 26.33
N ASP A 230 -5.76 4.22 25.56
CA ASP A 230 -5.15 2.89 25.65
C ASP A 230 -3.71 2.92 25.12
N ALA A 231 -3.45 3.62 24.01
CA ALA A 231 -2.11 3.82 23.47
C ALA A 231 -1.19 4.64 24.40
N GLU A 232 -1.73 5.64 25.09
CA GLU A 232 -1.00 6.40 26.14
C GLU A 232 -0.70 5.51 27.35
N ALA A 233 -1.67 4.70 27.80
CA ALA A 233 -1.50 3.80 28.93
C ALA A 233 -0.49 2.67 28.64
N SER A 234 -0.41 2.20 27.40
CA SER A 234 0.54 1.16 26.97
C SER A 234 1.90 1.72 26.53
N GLY A 235 2.09 3.04 26.53
CA GLY A 235 3.33 3.67 26.09
C GLY A 235 3.63 3.52 24.59
N ASN A 236 2.61 3.35 23.75
CA ASN A 236 2.78 3.18 22.30
C ASN A 236 3.02 4.54 21.60
N THR A 237 4.19 5.11 21.85
CA THR A 237 4.57 6.45 21.40
C THR A 237 4.73 6.55 19.88
N ALA A 238 5.23 5.50 19.22
CA ALA A 238 5.39 5.45 17.78
C ALA A 238 4.04 5.55 17.05
N THR A 239 3.06 4.73 17.44
CA THR A 239 1.72 4.76 16.84
C THR A 239 1.01 6.09 17.11
N LEU A 240 1.10 6.63 18.34
CA LEU A 240 0.57 7.95 18.68
C LEU A 240 1.15 9.05 17.77
N ARG A 241 2.47 9.03 17.56
CA ARG A 241 3.17 9.99 16.68
C ARG A 241 2.71 9.85 15.23
N LEU A 242 2.56 8.64 14.72
CA LEU A 242 2.13 8.37 13.34
C LEU A 242 0.69 8.81 13.07
N VAL A 243 -0.24 8.45 13.96
CA VAL A 243 -1.63 8.89 13.84
C VAL A 243 -1.74 10.40 13.95
N ASN A 244 -1.01 11.04 14.87
CA ASN A 244 -0.99 12.51 14.96
C ASN A 244 -0.46 13.15 13.67
N ARG A 245 0.63 12.63 13.09
CA ARG A 245 1.15 13.09 11.80
C ARG A 245 0.12 12.94 10.68
N ARG A 246 -0.68 11.87 10.71
CA ARG A 246 -1.75 11.67 9.73
C ARG A 246 -2.87 12.70 9.87
N LEU A 247 -3.25 13.01 11.10
CA LEU A 247 -4.24 14.06 11.39
C LEU A 247 -3.75 15.41 10.89
N VAL A 248 -2.51 15.79 11.19
CA VAL A 248 -1.90 17.03 10.66
C VAL A 248 -1.85 17.02 9.14
N ALA A 249 -1.44 15.92 8.51
CA ALA A 249 -1.33 15.84 7.04
C ALA A 249 -2.68 15.89 6.31
N THR A 250 -3.79 15.74 7.03
CA THR A 250 -5.15 15.77 6.48
C THR A 250 -5.98 16.94 7.02
N SER A 251 -5.36 17.84 7.79
CA SER A 251 -5.99 19.07 8.26
C SER A 251 -5.80 20.22 7.26
N ARG A 252 -6.54 21.32 7.46
CA ARG A 252 -6.46 22.51 6.59
C ARG A 252 -5.37 23.49 7.02
N ASP A 253 -4.96 23.42 8.28
CA ASP A 253 -4.21 24.45 9.01
C ASP A 253 -3.15 23.84 9.94
N ASP A 254 -2.69 22.62 9.63
CA ASP A 254 -1.78 21.82 10.45
C ASP A 254 -2.31 21.50 11.87
N ASP A 255 -3.60 21.79 12.15
CA ASP A 255 -4.24 21.43 13.41
C ASP A 255 -4.75 19.97 13.37
N PRO A 256 -4.20 19.03 14.15
CA PRO A 256 -4.68 17.65 14.18
C PRO A 256 -6.15 17.54 14.65
N SER A 257 -6.68 18.57 15.32
CA SER A 257 -8.09 18.64 15.72
C SER A 257 -9.05 18.82 14.54
N THR A 258 -8.57 19.22 13.36
CA THR A 258 -9.37 19.33 12.14
C THR A 258 -9.06 18.25 11.10
N GLY A 259 -8.05 17.41 11.37
CA GLY A 259 -7.63 16.29 10.53
C GLY A 259 -8.69 15.19 10.35
N HIS A 260 -8.52 14.39 9.29
CA HIS A 260 -9.39 13.26 8.99
C HIS A 260 -9.01 12.03 9.82
N PHE A 261 -9.99 11.34 10.37
CA PHE A 261 -9.74 10.21 11.25
C PHE A 261 -9.35 8.94 10.46
N PRO A 262 -8.22 8.30 10.79
CA PRO A 262 -7.82 7.06 10.12
C PRO A 262 -8.56 5.88 10.75
N ILE A 263 -9.56 5.35 10.04
CA ILE A 263 -10.43 4.26 10.51
C ILE A 263 -10.06 2.96 9.80
N HIS A 264 -9.84 1.91 10.58
CA HIS A 264 -9.66 0.54 10.10
C HIS A 264 -11.03 -0.07 9.79
N LEU A 265 -11.31 -0.29 8.51
CA LEU A 265 -12.59 -0.87 8.05
C LEU A 265 -12.66 -2.37 8.31
N GLY A 266 -11.52 -3.07 8.19
CA GLY A 266 -11.41 -4.50 8.38
C GLY A 266 -10.33 -5.10 7.49
N HIS A 267 -10.31 -6.42 7.42
CA HIS A 267 -9.44 -7.18 6.54
C HIS A 267 -10.23 -7.63 5.28
N LEU A 268 -9.58 -7.72 4.12
CA LEU A 268 -10.18 -8.11 2.84
C LEU A 268 -11.09 -9.32 2.94
N ARG A 269 -10.64 -10.40 3.57
CA ARG A 269 -11.46 -11.60 3.88
C ARG A 269 -12.83 -11.36 4.54
N SER A 270 -13.06 -10.16 5.09
CA SER A 270 -14.35 -9.76 5.65
C SER A 270 -15.35 -9.23 4.61
N PHE A 271 -14.89 -8.99 3.38
CA PHE A 271 -15.60 -8.34 2.28
C PHE A 271 -15.44 -9.13 0.99
N ASP A 272 -16.51 -9.28 0.21
CA ASP A 272 -16.47 -9.74 -1.18
C ASP A 272 -15.63 -11.04 -1.35
N ASP A 273 -15.82 -12.00 -0.43
CA ASP A 273 -15.09 -13.27 -0.34
C ASP A 273 -13.55 -13.16 -0.28
N GLY A 274 -13.03 -11.99 0.10
CA GLY A 274 -11.60 -11.72 0.13
C GLY A 274 -10.99 -11.41 -1.23
N LEU A 275 -11.80 -11.08 -2.24
CA LEU A 275 -11.31 -10.67 -3.55
C LEU A 275 -10.40 -9.45 -3.43
N ILE A 276 -9.22 -9.54 -4.02
CA ILE A 276 -8.24 -8.46 -4.04
C ILE A 276 -8.52 -7.57 -5.26
N PRO A 277 -8.76 -6.26 -5.08
CA PRO A 277 -8.85 -5.34 -6.19
C PRO A 277 -7.59 -5.37 -7.05
N LYS A 278 -7.75 -5.50 -8.38
CA LYS A 278 -6.62 -5.48 -9.32
C LYS A 278 -6.90 -4.51 -10.46
N PRO A 279 -6.04 -3.49 -10.70
CA PRO A 279 -6.29 -2.50 -11.72
C PRO A 279 -5.98 -3.08 -13.11
N VAL A 280 -6.88 -2.84 -14.06
CA VAL A 280 -6.66 -3.16 -15.47
C VAL A 280 -6.11 -1.91 -16.15
N VAL A 281 -4.84 -1.93 -16.54
CA VAL A 281 -4.20 -0.82 -17.27
C VAL A 281 -4.59 -0.93 -18.74
N ASP A 282 -5.50 -0.06 -19.16
CA ASP A 282 -6.06 0.01 -20.52
C ASP A 282 -5.57 1.21 -21.34
N ASP A 283 -4.76 2.08 -20.73
CA ASP A 283 -4.10 3.21 -21.38
C ASP A 283 -2.58 2.96 -21.49
N PRO A 284 -2.04 2.64 -22.68
CA PRO A 284 -0.61 2.39 -22.87
C PRO A 284 0.30 3.56 -22.51
N SER A 285 -0.19 4.81 -22.56
CA SER A 285 0.60 5.99 -22.21
C SER A 285 0.99 6.03 -20.73
N TYR A 286 0.26 5.29 -19.88
CA TYR A 286 0.64 5.06 -18.49
C TYR A 286 2.02 4.43 -18.37
N TYR A 287 2.35 3.42 -19.19
CA TYR A 287 3.65 2.76 -19.11
C TYR A 287 4.79 3.71 -19.44
N GLN A 288 4.59 4.64 -20.37
CA GLN A 288 5.59 5.67 -20.66
C GLN A 288 5.78 6.59 -19.44
N ALA A 289 4.68 7.14 -18.93
CA ALA A 289 4.72 8.07 -17.80
C ALA A 289 5.27 7.43 -16.52
N VAL A 290 4.96 6.16 -16.25
CA VAL A 290 5.49 5.46 -15.09
C VAL A 290 6.97 5.16 -15.27
N CYS A 291 7.44 4.79 -16.46
CA CYS A 291 8.85 4.46 -16.73
C CYS A 291 9.78 5.68 -16.72
N GLU A 292 9.28 6.91 -16.83
CA GLU A 292 10.11 8.13 -16.75
C GLU A 292 10.88 8.29 -15.43
N TYR A 293 10.39 7.69 -14.33
CA TYR A 293 10.94 7.90 -12.99
C TYR A 293 11.29 6.60 -12.29
N GLU A 294 12.46 6.56 -11.63
CA GLU A 294 12.82 5.47 -10.73
C GLU A 294 11.80 5.32 -9.60
N GLN A 295 11.46 6.45 -8.97
CA GLN A 295 10.50 6.51 -7.89
C GLN A 295 9.23 7.20 -8.34
N VAL A 296 8.12 6.47 -8.23
CA VAL A 296 6.80 7.03 -8.45
C VAL A 296 6.36 7.72 -7.16
N TRP A 297 6.25 9.05 -7.19
CA TRP A 297 5.62 9.84 -6.14
C TRP A 297 4.12 9.80 -6.31
N GLU A 298 3.41 9.76 -5.19
CA GLU A 298 2.02 9.33 -5.09
C GLU A 298 1.27 10.28 -4.16
#